data_AF-A0A9E0HAZ7-F1
#
_entry.id   AF-A0A9E0HAZ7-F1
#
_cell.length_a   1.000
_cell.length_b   1.000
_cell.length_c   1.000
_cell.angle_alpha   90.00
_cell.angle_beta   90.00
_cell.angle_gamma   90.00
#
_symmetry.space_group_name_H-M   'P 1'
#
loop_
_entity.id
_entity.type
_entity.pdbx_description
1 polymer ?
#
loop_
_entity_poly.entity_id
_entity_poly.type
_entity_poly.pdbx_seq_one_letter_code
_entity_poly.pdbx_strand_id
1 'polypeptide(L)' 'MCRRVTCSLCGKPTFAGCGAHVEQVLAGVPKAQRCKCTAEDKAAARPWWKFW' A
#
# COMPACT_ATOMS: atom_id res chain seq x y z
N MET A 1 -3.56 -10.93 -10.35
CA MET A 1 -4.57 -11.23 -9.33
C MET A 1 -4.64 -10.08 -8.33
N CYS A 2 -5.83 -9.49 -8.13
CA CYS A 2 -6.02 -8.40 -7.17
C CYS A 2 -6.17 -8.96 -5.76
N ARG A 3 -5.39 -8.45 -4.80
CA ARG A 3 -5.44 -8.96 -3.41
C ARG A 3 -5.12 -7.88 -2.38
N ARG A 4 -5.61 -8.12 -1.18
CA ARG A 4 -5.30 -7.30 0.00
C ARG A 4 -3.90 -7.67 0.46
N VAL A 5 -3.10 -6.66 0.77
CA VAL A 5 -1.75 -6.82 1.34
C VAL A 5 -1.56 -5.83 2.47
N THR A 6 -0.59 -6.07 3.33
CA THR A 6 -0.23 -5.14 4.39
C THR A 6 0.87 -4.21 3.89
N CYS A 7 0.72 -2.90 4.12
CA CYS A 7 1.78 -1.96 3.80
C CYS A 7 2.98 -2.19 4.70
N SER A 8 4.18 -2.39 4.12
CA SER A 8 5.42 -2.58 4.88
C SER A 8 5.88 -1.32 5.61
N LEU A 9 5.36 -0.14 5.26
CA LEU A 9 5.75 1.15 5.84
C LEU A 9 4.91 1.51 7.07
N CYS A 10 3.57 1.41 6.94
CA CYS A 10 2.65 1.84 7.99
C CYS A 10 1.85 0.70 8.64
N GLY A 11 2.03 -0.55 8.20
CA GLY A 11 1.32 -1.72 8.74
C GLY A 11 -0.17 -1.78 8.42
N LYS A 12 -0.72 -0.81 7.68
CA LYS A 12 -2.16 -0.76 7.35
C LYS A 12 -2.51 -1.58 6.11
N PRO A 13 -3.74 -2.12 6.03
CA PRO A 13 -4.24 -2.78 4.83
C PRO A 13 -4.17 -1.88 3.60
N THR A 14 -3.68 -2.45 2.50
CA THR A 14 -3.61 -1.84 1.18
C THR A 14 -3.88 -2.89 0.10
N PHE A 15 -3.77 -2.49 -1.15
CA PHE A 15 -4.08 -3.28 -2.32
C PHE A 15 -2.84 -3.54 -3.17
N ALA A 16 -2.75 -4.73 -3.76
CA ALA A 16 -1.83 -5.05 -4.84
C ALA A 16 -2.60 -5.61 -6.04
N GLY A 17 -2.37 -5.04 -7.23
CA GLY A 17 -3.03 -5.44 -8.48
C GLY A 17 -3.23 -4.27 -9.46
N CYS A 18 -4.22 -4.37 -10.34
CA CYS A 18 -4.48 -3.43 -11.44
C CYS A 18 -5.15 -2.09 -11.08
N GLY A 19 -5.43 -1.79 -9.81
CA GLY A 19 -6.11 -0.57 -9.36
C GLY A 19 -7.64 -0.57 -9.54
N ALA A 20 -8.18 -1.32 -10.49
CA ALA A 20 -9.63 -1.35 -10.75
C ALA A 20 -10.44 -2.01 -9.62
N HIS A 21 -9.83 -2.92 -8.85
CA HIS A 21 -10.52 -3.72 -7.82
C HIS A 21 -10.21 -3.25 -6.39
N VAL A 22 -9.78 -2.00 -6.19
CA VAL A 22 -9.36 -1.50 -4.86
C VAL A 22 -10.50 -1.59 -3.85
N GLU A 23 -11.70 -1.14 -4.20
CA GLU A 23 -12.85 -1.15 -3.27
C GLU A 23 -13.31 -2.57 -2.95
N GLN A 24 -13.31 -3.48 -3.93
CA GLN A 24 -13.67 -4.88 -3.72
C GLN A 24 -12.63 -5.60 -2.84
N VAL A 25 -11.34 -5.36 -3.08
CA VAL A 25 -10.26 -5.92 -2.27
C VAL A 25 -10.25 -5.38 -0.84
N LEU A 26 -10.61 -4.11 -0.65
CA LEU A 26 -10.65 -3.45 0.65
C LEU A 26 -12.07 -3.41 1.25
N ALA A 27 -12.99 -4.24 0.76
CA ALA A 27 -14.32 -4.40 1.34
C ALA A 27 -14.22 -4.75 2.83
N GLY A 28 -14.98 -4.03 3.66
CA GLY A 28 -14.97 -4.17 5.12
C GLY A 28 -13.82 -3.44 5.84
N VAL A 29 -12.86 -2.85 5.12
CA VAL A 29 -11.82 -2.01 5.74
C VAL A 29 -12.24 -0.53 5.70
N PRO A 30 -12.53 0.12 6.84
CA PRO A 30 -12.86 1.55 6.88
C PRO A 30 -11.76 2.39 6.25
N LYS A 31 -12.13 3.46 5.52
CA LYS A 31 -11.14 4.33 4.84
C LYS A 31 -10.05 4.87 5.78
N ALA A 32 -10.38 5.13 7.04
CA ALA A 32 -9.43 5.59 8.06
C ALA A 32 -8.35 4.55 8.42
N GLN A 33 -8.66 3.26 8.27
CA GLN A 33 -7.77 2.14 8.55
C GLN A 33 -6.97 1.68 7.33
N ARG A 34 -7.27 2.21 6.13
CA ARG A 34 -6.51 1.90 4.91
C ARG A 34 -5.17 2.64 4.90
N CYS A 35 -4.19 2.06 4.20
CA CYS A 35 -2.91 2.72 3.95
C CYS A 35 -3.12 4.05 3.21
N LYS A 36 -2.41 5.09 3.65
CA LYS A 36 -2.40 6.43 3.03
C LYS A 36 -1.01 6.86 2.55
N CYS A 37 -0.02 5.96 2.57
CA CYS A 37 1.34 6.29 2.17
C CYS A 37 1.37 6.73 0.70
N THR A 38 2.00 7.88 0.45
CA THR A 38 2.15 8.47 -0.88
C THR A 38 3.28 7.80 -1.66
N ALA A 39 3.53 8.28 -2.88
CA ALA A 39 4.70 7.89 -3.64
C ALA A 39 5.99 8.39 -2.97
N GLU A 40 5.97 9.60 -2.37
CA GLU A 40 7.12 10.14 -1.66
C GLU A 40 7.46 9.31 -0.43
N ASP A 41 6.47 8.90 0.38
CA ASP A 41 6.70 8.03 1.54
C ASP A 41 7.41 6.73 1.14
N LYS A 42 7.02 6.15 0.01
CA LYS A 42 7.62 4.93 -0.52
C LYS A 42 9.01 5.15 -1.09
N ALA A 43 9.24 6.31 -1.71
CA ALA A 43 10.55 6.68 -2.24
C ALA A 43 11.55 6.93 -1.10
N ALA A 44 11.13 7.62 -0.04
CA ALA A 44 11.94 7.88 1.15
C ALA A 44 12.31 6.59 1.89
N ALA A 45 11.42 5.59 1.89
CA ALA A 45 11.68 4.30 2.51
C ALA A 45 12.64 3.39 1.73
N ARG A 46 12.95 3.71 0.45
CA ARG A 46 13.94 2.95 -0.32
C ARG A 46 15.35 3.32 0.16
N PRO A 47 16.15 2.36 0.63
CA PRO A 47 17.53 2.64 1.03
C PRO A 47 18.32 3.07 -0.20
N TRP A 48 18.69 4.35 -0.24
CA TRP A 48 19.50 4.94 -1.32
C TRP A 48 20.89 4.29 -1.40
N TRP A 49 21.45 3.85 -0.27
CA TRP A 49 22.74 3.18 -0.15
C TRP A 49 22.79 1.79 -0.82
N LYS A 50 21.65 1.23 -1.20
CA LYS A 50 21.59 -0.08 -1.89
C LYS A 50 21.75 0.04 -3.42
N PHE A 51 21.91 1.25 -3.93
CA PHE A 51 22.10 1.55 -5.35
C PHE A 51 23.47 2.18 -5.64
N TRP A 52 24.41 2.08 -4.68
CA TRP A 52 25.84 2.37 -4.78
C TRP A 52 26.59 1.09 -4.40
#